data_AF-A0A7X2XM23-F1
#
_entry.id   AF-A0A7X2XM23-F1
#
_cell.length_a   1.000
_cell.length_b   1.000
_cell.length_c   1.000
_cell.angle_alpha   90.00
_cell.angle_beta   90.00
_cell.angle_gamma   90.00
#
_symmetry.space_group_name_H-M   'P 1'
#
loop_
_entity.id
_entity.type
_entity.pdbx_description
1 polymer ?
#
loop_
_entity_poly.entity_id
_entity_poly.type
_entity_poly.pdbx_seq_one_letter_code
_entity_poly.pdbx_strand_id
1 'polypeptide(L)'
;HPPIATGFALAHIPLDTYSLIESAIVVGAIPITPFGVPSTMEVPEAITPYLPDHDVMLLENHGALTVGSDVITAYYRMETLELVAKTTFHGRMLLSTKGIEEQEIARPTLERLF
;
A
#
# COMPACT_ATOMS: atom_id res chain seq x y z
N HIS A 1 1.73 4.18 12.36
CA HIS A 1 0.50 4.59 11.65
C HIS A 1 0.79 5.80 10.77
N PRO A 2 1.40 5.61 9.58
CA PRO A 2 1.60 6.68 8.60
C PRO A 2 0.24 7.29 8.20
N PRO A 3 0.01 8.61 8.32
CA PRO A 3 -1.34 9.18 8.30
C PRO A 3 -2.16 8.91 7.05
N ILE A 4 -1.60 9.08 5.85
CA ILE A 4 -2.39 8.92 4.63
C ILE A 4 -2.62 7.45 4.32
N ALA A 5 -1.59 6.60 4.42
CA ALA A 5 -1.76 5.15 4.28
C ALA A 5 -2.75 4.57 5.31
N THR A 6 -2.72 5.05 6.56
CA THR A 6 -3.73 4.68 7.57
C THR A 6 -5.12 5.19 7.19
N GLY A 7 -5.23 6.36 6.53
CA GLY A 7 -6.48 6.86 5.97
C GLY A 7 -7.07 5.93 4.91
N PHE A 8 -6.25 5.35 4.02
CA PHE A 8 -6.68 4.32 3.07
C PHE A 8 -7.17 3.05 3.78
N ALA A 9 -6.44 2.60 4.81
CA ALA A 9 -6.84 1.46 5.62
C ALA A 9 -8.18 1.68 6.36
N LEU A 10 -8.40 2.90 6.88
CA LEU A 10 -9.66 3.33 7.51
C LEU A 10 -10.81 3.45 6.49
N ALA A 11 -10.51 3.88 5.26
CA ALA A 11 -11.51 4.02 4.21
C ALA A 11 -11.86 2.69 3.52
N HIS A 12 -11.20 1.59 3.88
CA HIS A 12 -11.30 0.31 3.18
C HIS A 12 -10.99 0.41 1.67
N ILE A 13 -10.04 1.28 1.33
CA ILE A 13 -9.59 1.50 -0.05
C ILE A 13 -8.18 0.94 -0.18
N PRO A 14 -7.95 -0.17 -0.91
CA PRO A 14 -6.62 -0.71 -1.09
C PRO A 14 -5.75 0.26 -1.91
N LEU A 15 -4.44 0.18 -1.70
CA LEU A 15 -3.42 0.82 -2.53
C LEU A 15 -2.84 -0.17 -3.54
N ASP A 16 -3.67 -1.11 -3.98
CA ASP A 16 -3.35 -2.10 -5.00
C ASP A 16 -3.62 -1.48 -6.39
N THR A 17 -2.75 -0.55 -6.78
CA THR A 17 -2.80 0.12 -8.08
C THR A 17 -1.40 0.34 -8.63
N TYR A 18 -1.24 0.11 -9.93
CA TYR A 18 0.00 0.37 -10.67
C TYR A 18 0.02 1.74 -11.38
N SER A 19 -0.66 2.74 -10.81
CA SER A 19 -0.69 4.11 -11.33
C SER A 19 0.59 4.92 -11.06
N LEU A 20 1.42 4.48 -10.12
CA LEU A 20 2.73 5.08 -9.80
C LEU A 20 3.84 4.05 -10.01
N ILE A 21 4.99 4.52 -10.47
CA ILE A 21 6.15 3.65 -10.75
C ILE A 21 6.68 3.03 -9.46
N GLU A 22 6.68 3.77 -8.37
CA GLU A 22 7.08 3.32 -7.05
C GLU A 22 6.22 2.15 -6.56
N SER A 23 4.91 2.18 -6.85
CA SER A 23 4.00 1.05 -6.57
C SER A 23 4.42 -0.21 -7.34
N ALA A 24 4.87 -0.07 -8.60
CA ALA A 24 5.26 -1.20 -9.42
C ALA A 24 6.65 -1.79 -9.07
N ILE A 25 7.61 -0.94 -8.68
CA ILE A 25 9.02 -1.36 -8.52
C ILE A 25 9.39 -1.63 -7.06
N VAL A 26 8.87 -0.84 -6.12
CA VAL A 26 9.40 -0.81 -4.74
C VAL A 26 8.50 -1.54 -3.76
N VAL A 27 7.20 -1.27 -3.79
CA VAL A 27 6.24 -1.75 -2.78
C VAL A 27 5.27 -2.80 -3.28
N GLY A 28 5.11 -2.95 -4.60
CA GLY A 28 4.22 -3.93 -5.21
C GLY A 28 2.74 -3.64 -4.94
N ALA A 29 1.92 -4.68 -5.05
CA ALA A 29 0.52 -4.67 -4.65
C ALA A 29 0.42 -4.49 -3.12
N ILE A 30 -0.39 -3.53 -2.66
CA ILE A 30 -0.56 -3.20 -1.24
C ILE A 30 -2.01 -3.57 -0.80
N PRO A 31 -2.23 -4.79 -0.29
CA PRO A 31 -3.55 -5.24 0.14
C PRO A 31 -3.95 -4.63 1.49
N ILE A 32 -5.24 -4.73 1.82
CA ILE A 32 -5.75 -4.54 3.17
C ILE A 32 -5.95 -5.91 3.80
N THR A 33 -5.27 -6.16 4.92
CA THR A 33 -5.46 -7.36 5.75
C THR A 33 -6.73 -7.23 6.61
N PRO A 34 -7.45 -8.33 6.88
CA PRO A 34 -8.62 -8.31 7.76
C PRO A 34 -8.30 -7.73 9.14
N PHE A 35 -9.28 -7.06 9.75
CA PHE A 35 -9.14 -6.55 11.12
C PHE A 35 -8.85 -7.68 12.12
N GLY A 36 -7.91 -7.41 13.03
CA GLY A 36 -7.66 -8.23 14.22
C GLY A 36 -7.51 -7.33 15.45
N VAL A 37 -7.95 -7.81 16.61
CA VAL A 37 -7.86 -7.05 17.86
C VAL A 37 -6.39 -6.82 18.24
N PRO A 38 -5.95 -5.56 18.46
CA PRO A 38 -4.57 -5.27 18.85
C PRO A 38 -4.12 -6.02 20.10
N SER A 39 -2.85 -6.42 20.14
CA SER A 39 -2.25 -7.19 21.24
C SER A 39 -2.79 -8.62 21.40
N THR A 40 -3.43 -9.17 20.36
CA THR A 40 -3.85 -10.58 20.29
C THR A 40 -3.16 -11.28 19.11
N MET A 41 -3.37 -12.60 18.99
CA MET A 41 -2.89 -13.38 17.84
C MET A 41 -3.68 -13.13 16.56
N GLU A 42 -4.85 -12.48 16.64
CA GLU A 42 -5.69 -12.19 15.48
C GLU A 42 -4.96 -11.33 14.43
N VAL A 43 -4.10 -10.40 14.88
CA VAL A 43 -3.32 -9.55 13.96
C VAL A 43 -2.27 -10.38 13.19
N PRO A 44 -1.35 -11.12 13.83
CA PRO A 44 -0.47 -12.05 13.12
C PRO A 44 -1.19 -13.06 12.22
N GLU A 45 -2.32 -13.62 12.67
CA GLU A 45 -3.11 -14.58 11.91
C GLU A 45 -3.73 -13.96 10.64
N ALA A 46 -4.19 -12.70 10.72
CA ALA A 46 -4.70 -11.96 9.56
C ALA A 46 -3.59 -11.57 8.56
N ILE A 47 -2.37 -11.34 9.04
CA ILE A 47 -1.22 -10.94 8.20
C ILE A 47 -0.58 -12.13 7.49
N THR A 48 -0.43 -13.26 8.18
CA THR A 48 0.37 -14.42 7.73
C THR A 48 0.06 -14.89 6.30
N PRO A 49 -1.21 -14.96 5.84
CA PRO A 49 -1.55 -15.39 4.49
C PRO A 49 -0.99 -14.50 3.38
N TYR A 50 -0.64 -13.24 3.67
CA TYR A 50 -0.18 -12.25 2.68
C TYR A 50 1.34 -12.19 2.56
N LEU A 51 2.08 -12.63 3.58
CA LEU A 51 3.55 -12.58 3.61
C LEU A 51 4.28 -13.32 2.47
N PRO A 52 3.74 -14.39 1.85
CA PRO A 52 4.38 -15.01 0.69
C PRO A 52 4.50 -14.10 -0.53
N ASP A 53 3.55 -13.18 -0.70
CA ASP A 53 3.39 -12.39 -1.93
C ASP A 53 3.55 -10.88 -1.70
N HIS A 54 3.47 -10.42 -0.45
CA HIS A 54 3.44 -8.99 -0.12
C HIS A 54 4.45 -8.61 0.98
N ASP A 55 5.27 -7.62 0.66
CA ASP A 55 6.19 -6.99 1.61
C ASP A 55 5.57 -5.79 2.36
N VAL A 56 4.46 -5.26 1.85
CA VAL A 56 3.82 -4.03 2.30
C VAL A 56 2.32 -4.25 2.38
N MET A 57 1.71 -3.98 3.53
CA MET A 57 0.30 -4.23 3.80
C MET A 57 -0.34 -3.07 4.56
N LEU A 58 -1.60 -2.80 4.26
CA LEU A 58 -2.48 -2.02 5.11
C LEU A 58 -3.19 -2.94 6.12
N LEU A 59 -3.39 -2.44 7.33
CA LEU A 59 -4.11 -3.13 8.41
C LEU A 59 -5.45 -2.43 8.60
N GLU A 60 -6.54 -3.11 8.24
CA GLU A 60 -7.91 -2.57 8.33
C GLU A 60 -8.15 -1.86 9.67
N ASN A 61 -8.66 -0.63 9.63
CA ASN A 61 -8.94 0.19 10.83
C ASN A 61 -7.77 0.37 11.83
N HIS A 62 -6.52 0.15 11.40
CA HIS A 62 -5.37 0.18 12.29
C HIS A 62 -4.19 0.97 11.70
N GLY A 63 -3.66 0.57 10.55
CA GLY A 63 -2.56 1.29 9.90
C GLY A 63 -1.83 0.48 8.85
N ALA A 64 -0.52 0.27 9.02
CA ALA A 64 0.33 -0.33 8.00
C ALA A 64 1.43 -1.19 8.62
N LEU A 65 1.87 -2.19 7.86
CA LEU A 65 2.99 -3.07 8.16
C LEU A 65 3.89 -3.20 6.93
N THR A 66 5.20 -3.13 7.15
CA THR A 66 6.20 -3.45 6.14
C THR A 66 7.21 -4.45 6.69
N VAL A 67 7.68 -5.35 5.82
CA VAL A 67 8.76 -6.28 6.10
C VAL A 67 9.91 -6.05 5.13
N GLY A 68 11.08 -6.59 5.45
CA GLY A 68 12.29 -6.48 4.64
C GLY A 68 13.36 -7.45 5.10
N SER A 69 14.38 -7.65 4.27
CA SER A 69 15.56 -8.45 4.59
C SER A 69 16.32 -7.95 5.82
N ASP A 70 16.14 -6.67 6.12
CA ASP A 70 16.73 -5.96 7.24
C ASP A 70 15.84 -4.77 7.62
N VAL A 71 16.13 -4.16 8.76
CA VAL A 71 15.36 -3.03 9.30
C VAL A 71 15.38 -1.79 8.39
N ILE A 72 16.45 -1.59 7.63
CA ILE A 72 16.60 -0.43 6.73
C ILE A 72 15.69 -0.62 5.51
N THR A 73 15.67 -1.82 4.94
CA THR A 73 14.77 -2.19 3.84
C THR A 73 13.30 -2.06 4.26
N ALA A 74 12.92 -2.58 5.44
CA ALA A 74 11.57 -2.44 5.97
C ALA A 74 11.19 -0.96 6.20
N TYR A 75 12.12 -0.15 6.71
CA TYR A 75 11.93 1.29 6.91
C TYR A 75 11.71 2.04 5.60
N TYR A 76 12.53 1.82 4.57
CA TYR A 76 12.37 2.49 3.28
C TYR A 76 11.09 2.09 2.55
N ARG A 77 10.64 0.83 2.71
CA ARG A 77 9.33 0.40 2.24
C ARG A 77 8.19 1.14 2.95
N MET A 78 8.31 1.40 4.25
CA MET A 78 7.32 2.20 5.01
C MET A 78 7.27 3.66 4.52
N GLU A 79 8.44 4.29 4.31
CA GLU A 79 8.52 5.64 3.75
C GLU A 79 7.91 5.71 2.34
N THR A 80 8.20 4.70 1.51
CA THR A 80 7.67 4.61 0.15
C THR A 80 6.15 4.37 0.15
N LEU A 81 5.63 3.54 1.05
CA LEU A 81 4.19 3.35 1.23
C LEU A 81 3.48 4.67 1.51
N GLU A 82 3.99 5.48 2.45
CA GLU A 82 3.37 6.76 2.77
C GLU A 82 3.51 7.78 1.63
N LEU A 83 4.63 7.75 0.89
CA LEU A 83 4.80 8.55 -0.33
C LEU A 83 3.74 8.19 -1.39
N VAL A 84 3.56 6.90 -1.67
CA VAL A 84 2.56 6.38 -2.61
C VAL A 84 1.16 6.80 -2.15
N ALA A 85 0.83 6.57 -0.87
CA ALA A 85 -0.48 6.94 -0.32
C ALA A 85 -0.76 8.45 -0.46
N LYS A 86 0.19 9.32 -0.09
CA LYS A 86 0.08 10.78 -0.26
C LYS A 86 -0.14 11.18 -1.71
N THR A 87 0.65 10.60 -2.60
CA THR A 87 0.62 10.94 -4.03
C THR A 87 -0.68 10.49 -4.66
N THR A 88 -1.12 9.25 -4.40
CA THR A 88 -2.41 8.72 -4.85
C THR A 88 -3.58 9.52 -4.28
N PHE A 89 -3.56 9.89 -2.99
CA PHE A 89 -4.60 10.72 -2.39
C PHE A 89 -4.73 12.08 -3.09
N HIS A 90 -3.62 12.82 -3.24
CA HIS A 90 -3.62 14.11 -3.94
C HIS A 90 -3.95 13.97 -5.42
N GLY A 91 -3.46 12.92 -6.08
CA GLY A 91 -3.76 12.59 -7.47
C GLY A 91 -5.26 12.38 -7.69
N ARG A 92 -5.89 11.53 -6.88
CA ARG A 92 -7.35 11.29 -6.91
C ARG A 92 -8.15 12.56 -6.63
N MET A 93 -7.71 13.40 -5.67
CA MET A 93 -8.33 14.70 -5.45
C MET A 93 -8.29 15.58 -6.71
N LEU A 94 -7.13 15.71 -7.36
CA LEU A 94 -7.00 16.51 -8.59
C LEU A 94 -7.81 15.92 -9.76
N LEU A 95 -7.78 14.60 -9.95
CA LEU A 95 -8.52 13.92 -11.00
C LEU A 95 -10.04 14.03 -10.81
N SER A 96 -10.52 13.97 -9.56
CA SER A 96 -11.94 14.14 -9.25
C SER A 96 -12.48 15.51 -9.66
N THR A 97 -11.66 16.58 -9.64
CA THR A 97 -12.06 17.90 -10.16
C THR A 97 -12.38 17.89 -11.66
N LYS A 98 -11.89 16.88 -12.37
CA LYS A 98 -12.15 16.65 -13.80
C LYS A 98 -13.15 15.51 -14.05
N GLY A 99 -13.67 14.86 -13.00
CA GLY A 99 -14.52 13.68 -13.12
C GLY A 99 -13.78 12.47 -13.73
N ILE A 100 -12.47 12.38 -13.53
CA ILE A 100 -11.62 11.31 -14.07
C ILE A 100 -11.18 10.42 -12.90
N GLU A 101 -11.12 9.11 -13.15
CA GLU A 101 -10.55 8.15 -12.21
C GLU A 101 -9.05 7.95 -12.46
N GLU A 102 -8.33 7.56 -11.42
CA GLU A 102 -6.93 7.14 -11.53
C GLU A 102 -6.83 5.92 -12.47
N GLN A 103 -5.84 5.93 -13.37
CA GLN A 103 -5.60 4.86 -14.34
C GLN A 103 -4.26 4.22 -14.09
N GLU A 104 -4.17 2.90 -14.28
CA GLU A 104 -2.92 2.17 -14.14
C GLU A 104 -2.01 2.34 -15.35
N ILE A 105 -0.70 2.25 -15.10
CA ILE A 105 0.28 2.15 -16.18
C ILE A 105 0.15 0.75 -16.80
N ALA A 106 -0.02 0.68 -18.12
CA ALA A 106 -0.16 -0.59 -18.81
C ALA A 106 1.05 -1.51 -18.57
N ARG A 107 0.79 -2.80 -18.32
CA ARG A 107 1.82 -3.82 -18.05
C ARG A 107 3.00 -3.82 -19.04
N PRO A 108 2.81 -3.76 -20.38
CA PRO A 108 3.94 -3.71 -21.32
C PRO A 108 4.85 -2.49 -21.12
N THR A 109 4.33 -1.41 -20.56
CA THR A 109 5.12 -0.22 -20.22
C THR A 109 5.93 -0.45 -18.94
N LEU A 110 5.34 -1.08 -17.92
CA LEU A 110 6.02 -1.42 -16.67
C LEU A 110 7.15 -2.44 -16.88
N GLU A 111 6.95 -3.40 -17.77
CA GLU A 111 7.97 -4.42 -18.11
C GLU A 111 9.25 -3.82 -18.71
N ARG A 112 9.23 -2.56 -19.17
CA ARG A 112 10.43 -1.85 -19.66
C ARG A 112 11.32 -1.30 -18.53
N LEU A 113 10.89 -1.42 -17.28
CA LEU A 113 11.61 -0.91 -16.10
C LEU A 113 12.49 -1.99 -15.45
N PHE A 114 12.42 -3.23 -15.94
CA PHE A 114 13.18 -4.41 -15.49
C PHE A 114 14.03 -4.95 -16.65
#